data_AF-A0A847P529-F1
#
_entry.id   AF-A0A847P529-F1
#
_cell.length_a   1.000
_cell.length_b   1.000
_cell.length_c   1.000
_cell.angle_alpha   90.00
_cell.angle_beta   90.00
_cell.angle_gamma   90.00
#
_symmetry.space_group_name_H-M   'P 1'
#
loop_
_entity.id
_entity.type
_entity.pdbx_description
1 polymer ?
#
loop_
_entity_poly.entity_id
_entity_poly.type
_entity_poly.pdbx_seq_one_letter_code
_entity_poly.pdbx_strand_id
1 'polypeptide(L)'
;MGTTLCCITIEVSDWISIAGIIINSVLAVWIVKTIQNRLTNKRVLKDHFITEIKEIRTEYRCFLNDLYTSKKTAKSILPWFKLMNIKVNDVLNLINEKYKTDKTILNPYQNQLRELITENEDFISQFKNDEPIEFSEESKTQIIKFQQDNSHLFNKIIVQINDEK
;
A
#
# COMPACT_ATOMS: atom_id res chain seq x y z
N MET A 1 3.88 51.01 -61.91
CA MET A 1 3.09 50.50 -60.77
C MET A 1 2.30 49.31 -61.27
N GLY A 2 2.60 48.12 -60.76
CA GLY A 2 1.88 46.89 -61.13
C GLY A 2 2.12 45.87 -60.04
N THR A 3 1.26 45.86 -59.04
CA THR A 3 1.27 44.88 -57.95
C THR A 3 0.72 43.56 -58.47
N THR A 4 1.61 42.60 -58.74
CA THR A 4 1.22 41.20 -59.00
C THR A 4 0.71 40.58 -57.72
N LEU A 5 -0.62 40.45 -57.64
CA LEU A 5 -1.32 39.69 -56.61
C LEU A 5 -1.01 38.20 -56.86
N CYS A 6 -0.20 37.59 -56.01
CA CYS A 6 0.10 36.16 -56.06
C CYS A 6 -1.13 35.40 -55.55
N CYS A 7 -1.97 34.91 -56.45
CA CYS A 7 -3.09 34.02 -56.12
C CYS A 7 -2.53 32.64 -55.78
N ILE A 8 -2.47 32.31 -54.50
CA ILE A 8 -2.17 30.96 -54.03
C ILE A 8 -3.41 30.10 -54.32
N THR A 9 -3.43 29.39 -55.44
CA THR A 9 -4.44 28.36 -55.71
C THR A 9 -4.03 27.10 -54.97
N ILE A 10 -4.62 26.86 -53.80
CA ILE A 10 -4.44 25.62 -53.06
C ILE A 10 -5.20 24.52 -53.80
N GLU A 11 -4.50 23.50 -54.28
CA GLU A 11 -5.13 22.37 -54.96
C GLU A 11 -5.79 21.43 -53.95
N VAL A 12 -6.80 20.66 -54.40
CA VAL A 12 -7.50 19.67 -53.55
C VAL A 12 -6.52 18.65 -52.95
N SER A 13 -5.43 18.34 -53.65
CA SER A 13 -4.33 17.50 -53.17
C SER A 13 -3.60 18.07 -51.94
N ASP A 14 -3.39 19.39 -51.90
CA ASP A 14 -2.75 20.06 -50.78
C ASP A 14 -3.65 20.02 -49.54
N TRP A 15 -4.96 20.18 -49.74
CA TRP A 15 -5.94 20.07 -48.66
C TRP A 15 -5.98 18.65 -48.06
N ILE A 16 -5.91 17.61 -48.91
CA ILE A 16 -5.83 16.21 -48.46
C ILE A 16 -4.55 15.97 -47.66
N SER A 17 -3.43 16.52 -48.11
CA SER A 17 -2.13 16.39 -47.43
C SER A 17 -2.14 17.08 -46.06
N ILE A 18 -2.67 18.31 -45.99
CA ILE A 18 -2.84 19.06 -44.74
C ILE A 18 -3.79 18.31 -43.78
N ALA A 19 -4.91 17.79 -44.28
CA ALA A 19 -5.83 16.98 -43.48
C ALA A 19 -5.15 15.72 -42.93
N GLY A 20 -4.33 15.05 -43.75
CA GLY A 20 -3.54 13.89 -43.32
C GLY A 20 -2.56 14.22 -42.18
N ILE A 21 -1.86 15.36 -42.26
CA ILE A 21 -0.94 15.82 -41.21
C ILE A 21 -1.71 16.12 -39.90
N ILE A 22 -2.86 16.79 -40.00
CA ILE A 22 -3.70 17.12 -38.84
C ILE A 22 -4.22 15.84 -38.17
N ILE A 23 -4.76 14.89 -38.95
CA ILE A 23 -5.30 13.64 -38.42
C ILE A 23 -4.21 12.83 -37.73
N ASN A 24 -3.04 12.68 -38.35
CA ASN A 24 -1.91 11.97 -37.75
C ASN A 24 -1.44 12.63 -36.45
N SER A 25 -1.44 13.97 -36.39
CA SER A 25 -1.07 14.72 -35.19
C SER A 25 -2.08 14.51 -34.05
N VAL A 26 -3.38 14.53 -34.34
CA VAL A 26 -4.44 14.28 -33.36
C VAL A 26 -4.37 12.85 -32.82
N LEU A 27 -4.17 11.86 -33.71
CA LEU A 27 -4.01 10.46 -33.32
C LEU A 27 -2.79 10.27 -32.40
N ALA A 28 -1.65 10.88 -32.74
CA ALA A 28 -0.45 10.81 -31.91
C ALA A 28 -0.70 11.37 -30.50
N VAL A 29 -1.32 12.55 -30.39
CA VAL A 29 -1.66 13.16 -29.09
C VAL A 29 -2.64 12.27 -28.30
N TRP A 30 -3.64 11.69 -28.96
CA TRP A 30 -4.61 10.81 -28.33
C TRP A 30 -3.98 9.51 -27.80
N ILE A 31 -3.08 8.89 -28.57
CA ILE A 31 -2.35 7.69 -28.15
C ILE A 31 -1.48 8.00 -26.93
N VAL A 32 -0.70 9.08 -26.99
CA VAL A 32 0.16 9.50 -25.87
C VAL A 32 -0.68 9.76 -24.62
N LYS A 33 -1.78 10.52 -24.73
CA LYS A 33 -2.64 10.83 -23.59
C LYS A 33 -3.30 9.58 -23.00
N THR A 34 -3.78 8.68 -23.84
CA THR A 34 -4.38 7.41 -23.42
C THR A 34 -3.37 6.53 -22.68
N ILE A 35 -2.16 6.38 -23.22
CA ILE A 35 -1.09 5.58 -22.60
C ILE A 35 -0.65 6.20 -21.28
N GLN A 36 -0.39 7.51 -21.26
CA GLN A 36 0.01 8.23 -20.06
C GLN A 36 -1.03 8.12 -18.95
N ASN A 37 -2.32 8.33 -19.25
CA ASN A 37 -3.38 8.18 -18.26
C ASN A 37 -3.44 6.77 -17.66
N ARG A 38 -3.28 5.72 -18.49
CA ARG A 38 -3.25 4.34 -17.99
C ARG A 38 -2.05 4.07 -17.09
N LEU A 39 -0.85 4.51 -17.49
CA LEU A 39 0.37 4.33 -16.70
C LEU A 39 0.31 5.12 -15.39
N THR A 40 -0.18 6.35 -15.42
CA THR A 40 -0.36 7.19 -14.23
C THR A 40 -1.35 6.56 -13.27
N ASN A 41 -2.52 6.11 -13.74
CA ASN A 41 -3.52 5.46 -12.87
C ASN A 41 -2.98 4.16 -12.24
N LYS A 42 -2.23 3.34 -13.01
CA LYS A 42 -1.56 2.15 -12.47
C LYS A 42 -0.56 2.54 -11.37
N ARG A 43 0.28 3.56 -11.61
CA ARG A 43 1.27 4.02 -10.64
C ARG A 43 0.64 4.56 -9.36
N VAL A 44 -0.37 5.43 -9.49
CA VAL A 44 -1.10 6.00 -8.35
C VAL A 44 -1.72 4.90 -7.49
N LEU A 45 -2.29 3.86 -8.11
CA LEU A 45 -2.86 2.74 -7.36
C LEU A 45 -1.79 1.92 -6.63
N LYS A 46 -0.64 1.68 -7.25
CA LYS A 46 0.50 1.02 -6.57
C LYS A 46 0.97 1.84 -5.37
N ASP A 47 1.17 3.14 -5.57
CA ASP A 47 1.64 4.04 -4.52
C ASP A 47 0.66 4.09 -3.34
N HIS A 48 -0.65 4.10 -3.62
CA HIS A 48 -1.68 4.01 -2.58
C HIS A 48 -1.54 2.74 -1.73
N PHE A 49 -1.51 1.56 -2.35
CA PHE A 49 -1.39 0.31 -1.57
C PHE A 49 -0.04 0.16 -0.86
N ILE A 50 1.05 0.64 -1.47
CA ILE A 50 2.37 0.69 -0.80
C ILE A 50 2.30 1.58 0.45
N THR A 51 1.56 2.69 0.38
CA THR A 51 1.33 3.59 1.53
C THR A 51 0.51 2.88 2.61
N GLU A 52 -0.61 2.24 2.26
CA GLU A 52 -1.42 1.46 3.22
C GLU A 52 -0.60 0.38 3.95
N ILE A 53 0.26 -0.35 3.23
CA ILE A 53 1.13 -1.36 3.85
C ILE A 53 2.17 -0.73 4.79
N LYS A 54 2.72 0.44 4.44
CA LYS A 54 3.64 1.18 5.33
C LYS A 54 2.93 1.71 6.57
N GLU A 55 1.67 2.14 6.43
CA GLU A 55 0.85 2.56 7.57
C GLU A 55 0.56 1.39 8.51
N ILE A 56 0.13 0.24 7.98
CA ILE A 56 -0.07 -0.99 8.76
C ILE A 56 1.20 -1.35 9.53
N ARG A 57 2.36 -1.34 8.87
CA ARG A 57 3.66 -1.59 9.53
C ARG A 57 3.93 -0.59 10.65
N THR A 58 3.60 0.67 10.43
CA THR A 58 3.80 1.75 11.41
C THR A 58 2.88 1.56 12.62
N GLU A 59 1.62 1.20 12.42
CA GLU A 59 0.66 0.92 13.49
C GLU A 59 1.12 -0.26 14.36
N TYR A 60 1.58 -1.37 13.75
CA TYR A 60 2.18 -2.47 14.51
C TYR A 60 3.41 -2.01 15.31
N ARG A 61 4.29 -1.19 14.71
CA ARG A 61 5.47 -0.66 15.42
C ARG A 61 5.08 0.22 16.60
N CYS A 62 4.11 1.11 16.43
CA CYS A 62 3.60 1.98 17.49
C CYS A 62 2.97 1.14 18.62
N PHE A 63 2.15 0.16 18.26
CA PHE A 63 1.56 -0.76 19.22
C PHE A 63 2.63 -1.48 20.05
N LEU A 64 3.64 -2.05 19.40
CA LEU A 64 4.71 -2.77 20.09
C LEU A 64 5.54 -1.85 21.00
N ASN A 65 5.80 -0.62 20.55
CA ASN A 65 6.45 0.40 21.37
C ASN A 65 5.61 0.80 22.60
N ASP A 66 4.29 0.88 22.44
CA ASP A 66 3.39 1.14 23.57
C ASP A 66 3.35 -0.02 24.57
N LEU A 67 3.52 -1.27 24.11
CA LEU A 67 3.69 -2.42 25.00
C LEU A 67 5.01 -2.35 25.78
N TYR A 68 6.10 -1.96 25.13
CA TYR A 68 7.41 -1.84 25.78
C TYR A 68 7.49 -0.69 26.79
N THR A 69 6.66 0.34 26.61
CA THR A 69 6.62 1.52 27.47
C THR A 69 5.47 1.49 28.49
N SER A 70 4.81 0.34 28.64
CA SER A 70 3.70 0.11 29.57
C SER A 70 2.60 1.18 29.45
N LYS A 71 2.16 1.47 28.21
CA LYS A 71 1.14 2.50 27.91
C LYS A 71 -0.26 1.95 27.65
N LYS A 72 -0.42 0.62 27.60
CA LYS A 72 -1.70 -0.02 27.27
C LYS A 72 -2.15 -0.95 28.38
N THR A 73 -3.44 -0.99 28.63
CA THR A 73 -4.05 -1.99 29.51
C THR A 73 -4.32 -3.27 28.74
N ALA A 74 -4.30 -4.43 29.41
CA ALA A 74 -4.57 -5.72 28.79
C ALA A 74 -5.93 -5.77 28.06
N LYS A 75 -6.95 -5.10 28.62
CA LYS A 75 -8.29 -4.98 28.02
C LYS A 75 -8.32 -4.20 26.70
N SER A 76 -7.37 -3.26 26.49
CA SER A 76 -7.29 -2.46 25.26
C SER A 76 -6.59 -3.18 24.10
N ILE A 77 -5.79 -4.20 24.41
CA ILE A 77 -4.97 -4.94 23.43
C ILE A 77 -5.84 -5.82 22.52
N LEU A 78 -6.83 -6.55 23.08
CA LEU A 78 -7.71 -7.42 22.30
C LEU A 78 -8.55 -6.65 21.26
N PRO A 79 -9.24 -5.55 21.61
CA PRO A 79 -9.93 -4.71 20.63
C PRO A 79 -9.00 -4.16 19.55
N TRP A 80 -7.78 -3.78 19.92
CA TRP A 80 -6.79 -3.29 18.97
C TRP A 80 -6.45 -4.36 17.92
N PHE A 81 -6.17 -5.60 18.34
CA PHE A 81 -5.94 -6.71 17.40
C PHE A 81 -7.14 -6.96 16.48
N LYS A 82 -8.36 -6.88 17.01
CA LYS A 82 -9.57 -7.05 16.19
C LYS A 82 -9.67 -5.99 15.09
N LEU A 83 -9.46 -4.71 15.44
CA LEU A 83 -9.48 -3.61 14.48
C LEU A 83 -8.35 -3.74 13.45
N MET A 84 -7.15 -4.11 13.92
CA MET A 84 -6.00 -4.31 13.05
C MET A 84 -6.23 -5.45 12.06
N ASN A 85 -6.81 -6.55 12.52
CA ASN A 85 -7.12 -7.69 11.64
C ASN A 85 -8.15 -7.31 10.57
N ILE A 86 -9.16 -6.49 10.90
CA ILE A 86 -10.11 -5.96 9.91
C ILE A 86 -9.37 -5.11 8.87
N LYS A 87 -8.56 -4.15 9.29
CA LYS A 87 -7.80 -3.26 8.39
C LYS A 87 -6.85 -4.05 7.48
N VAL A 88 -6.06 -4.96 8.05
CA VAL A 88 -5.13 -5.80 7.29
C VAL A 88 -5.87 -6.68 6.28
N ASN A 89 -6.98 -7.30 6.66
CA ASN A 89 -7.76 -8.14 5.76
C ASN A 89 -8.34 -7.33 4.60
N ASP A 90 -8.89 -6.15 4.87
CA ASP A 90 -9.45 -5.28 3.83
C ASP A 90 -8.39 -4.91 2.78
N VAL A 91 -7.25 -4.39 3.23
CA VAL A 91 -6.13 -4.00 2.36
C VAL A 91 -5.56 -5.20 1.61
N LEU A 92 -5.31 -6.34 2.28
CA LEU A 92 -4.74 -7.52 1.63
C LEU A 92 -5.70 -8.21 0.67
N ASN A 93 -7.01 -8.16 0.90
CA ASN A 93 -7.99 -8.66 -0.05
C ASN A 93 -7.95 -7.85 -1.36
N LEU A 94 -7.93 -6.52 -1.27
CA LEU A 94 -7.84 -5.65 -2.45
C LEU A 94 -6.51 -5.83 -3.19
N ILE A 95 -5.39 -5.95 -2.46
CA ILE A 95 -4.08 -6.24 -3.06
C ILE A 95 -4.09 -7.62 -3.72
N ASN A 96 -4.68 -8.64 -3.09
CA ASN A 96 -4.79 -9.98 -3.68
C ASN A 96 -5.63 -9.97 -4.97
N GLU A 97 -6.76 -9.28 -4.97
CA GLU A 97 -7.61 -9.15 -6.15
C GLU A 97 -6.83 -8.55 -7.33
N LYS A 98 -6.07 -7.48 -7.05
CA LYS A 98 -5.39 -6.67 -8.07
C LYS A 98 -4.04 -7.22 -8.52
N TYR A 99 -3.23 -7.71 -7.58
CA TYR A 99 -1.82 -8.07 -7.77
C TYR A 99 -1.51 -9.53 -7.46
N LYS A 100 -2.52 -10.34 -7.09
CA LYS A 100 -2.37 -11.77 -6.77
C LYS A 100 -1.37 -12.09 -5.65
N THR A 101 -0.97 -11.08 -4.88
CA THR A 101 -0.20 -11.24 -3.64
C THR A 101 -0.95 -12.12 -2.65
N ASP A 102 -0.24 -12.99 -1.94
CA ASP A 102 -0.81 -13.83 -0.90
C ASP A 102 -1.44 -12.97 0.21
N LYS A 103 -2.76 -13.10 0.40
CA LYS A 103 -3.52 -12.39 1.44
C LYS A 103 -3.23 -12.88 2.86
N THR A 104 -2.59 -14.03 3.00
CA THR A 104 -2.23 -14.62 4.31
C THR A 104 -0.80 -14.28 4.74
N ILE A 105 -0.08 -13.50 3.94
CA ILE A 105 1.33 -13.16 4.19
C ILE A 105 1.57 -12.47 5.54
N LEU A 106 0.59 -11.73 6.07
CA LEU A 106 0.66 -11.09 7.40
C LEU A 106 0.00 -11.90 8.53
N ASN A 107 -0.33 -13.17 8.28
CA ASN A 107 -0.85 -14.07 9.31
C ASN A 107 0.03 -14.14 10.57
N PRO A 108 1.38 -14.09 10.49
CA PRO A 108 2.22 -13.98 11.69
C PRO A 108 1.84 -12.79 12.58
N TYR A 109 1.56 -11.62 12.00
CA TYR A 109 1.16 -10.44 12.77
C TYR A 109 -0.30 -10.47 13.26
N GLN A 110 -1.19 -11.16 12.53
CA GLN A 110 -2.62 -11.22 12.87
C GLN A 110 -2.92 -12.25 13.97
N ASN A 111 -2.22 -13.39 13.95
CA ASN A 111 -2.50 -14.53 14.83
C ASN A 111 -1.32 -14.84 15.75
N GLN A 112 -0.11 -15.07 15.23
CA GLN A 112 1.02 -15.49 16.06
C GLN A 112 1.45 -14.40 17.05
N LEU A 113 1.50 -13.14 16.62
CA LEU A 113 1.80 -12.02 17.52
C LEU A 113 0.71 -11.85 18.58
N ARG A 114 -0.55 -12.04 18.20
CA ARG A 114 -1.67 -11.99 19.13
C ARG A 114 -1.51 -13.08 20.19
N GLU A 115 -1.32 -14.32 19.76
CA GLU A 115 -1.09 -15.48 20.65
C GLU A 115 0.11 -15.25 21.56
N LEU A 116 1.25 -14.83 21.00
CA LEU A 116 2.47 -14.50 21.75
C LEU A 116 2.22 -13.49 22.86
N ILE A 117 1.32 -12.53 22.66
CA ILE A 117 0.98 -11.52 23.66
C ILE A 117 -0.10 -12.02 24.61
N THR A 118 -1.18 -12.61 24.12
CA THR A 118 -2.37 -12.93 24.92
C THR A 118 -2.22 -14.20 25.75
N GLU A 119 -1.36 -15.12 25.31
CA GLU A 119 -1.05 -16.36 26.02
C GLU A 119 0.18 -16.21 26.94
N ASN A 120 0.80 -15.02 26.96
CA ASN A 120 1.90 -14.72 27.84
C ASN A 120 1.44 -14.60 29.31
N GLU A 121 2.25 -15.12 30.23
CA GLU A 121 1.94 -15.08 31.68
C GLU A 121 1.82 -13.65 32.22
N ASP A 122 2.64 -12.70 31.72
CA ASP A 122 2.57 -11.28 32.09
C ASP A 122 1.21 -10.70 31.70
N PHE A 123 0.65 -11.12 30.57
CA PHE A 123 -0.67 -10.67 30.10
C PHE A 123 -1.82 -11.29 30.90
N ILE A 124 -1.78 -12.60 31.11
CA ILE A 124 -2.85 -13.33 31.81
C ILE A 124 -2.96 -12.85 33.26
N SER A 125 -1.83 -12.70 33.95
CA SER A 125 -1.79 -12.29 35.35
C SER A 125 -2.31 -10.86 35.56
N GLN A 126 -2.09 -9.97 34.59
CA GLN A 126 -2.47 -8.56 34.65
C GLN A 126 -3.82 -8.26 33.98
N PHE A 127 -4.49 -9.24 33.37
CA PHE A 127 -5.72 -9.02 32.58
C PHE A 127 -6.87 -8.38 33.37
N LYS A 128 -6.98 -8.72 34.66
CA LYS A 128 -8.05 -8.21 35.53
C LYS A 128 -7.75 -6.81 36.07
N ASN A 129 -6.51 -6.36 35.98
CA ASN A 129 -6.09 -5.06 36.48
C ASN A 129 -6.40 -4.01 35.40
N ASP A 130 -6.95 -2.86 35.80
CA ASP A 130 -7.12 -1.71 34.91
C ASP A 130 -5.83 -0.89 34.76
N GLU A 131 -4.70 -1.44 35.22
CA GLU A 131 -3.39 -0.83 35.10
C GLU A 131 -2.73 -1.15 33.75
N PRO A 132 -1.80 -0.31 33.30
CA PRO A 132 -1.00 -0.63 32.12
C PRO A 132 -0.19 -1.91 32.33
N ILE A 133 -0.18 -2.77 31.32
CA ILE A 133 0.58 -4.02 31.37
C ILE A 133 2.07 -3.72 31.36
N GLU A 134 2.81 -4.39 32.24
CA GLU A 134 4.26 -4.40 32.19
C GLU A 134 4.75 -5.80 31.79
N PHE A 135 5.44 -5.87 30.65
CA PHE A 135 6.08 -7.11 30.21
C PHE A 135 7.47 -7.25 30.84
N SER A 136 7.77 -8.46 31.28
CA SER A 136 9.11 -8.85 31.72
C SER A 136 10.12 -8.73 30.57
N GLU A 137 11.41 -8.65 30.91
CA GLU A 137 12.49 -8.60 29.92
C GLU A 137 12.55 -9.86 29.05
N GLU A 138 12.15 -11.01 29.58
CA GLU A 138 12.03 -12.25 28.83
C GLU A 138 10.94 -12.13 27.75
N SER A 139 9.73 -11.72 28.15
CA SER A 139 8.61 -11.50 27.22
C SER A 139 8.95 -10.46 26.15
N LYS A 140 9.59 -9.35 26.54
CA LYS A 140 10.07 -8.33 25.60
C LYS A 140 11.06 -8.92 24.58
N THR A 141 12.00 -9.74 25.03
CA THR A 141 12.98 -10.41 24.16
C THR A 141 12.28 -11.33 23.15
N GLN A 142 11.27 -12.08 23.57
CA GLN A 142 10.48 -12.92 22.66
C GLN A 142 9.74 -12.10 21.60
N ILE A 143 9.11 -10.98 22.00
CA ILE A 143 8.43 -10.08 21.07
C ILE A 143 9.42 -9.43 20.09
N ILE A 144 10.61 -9.03 20.54
CA ILE A 144 11.67 -8.50 19.68
C ILE A 144 12.11 -9.55 18.66
N LYS A 145 12.31 -10.80 19.07
CA LYS A 145 12.68 -11.89 18.17
C LYS A 145 11.60 -12.12 17.11
N PHE A 146 10.33 -12.14 17.51
CA PHE A 146 9.21 -12.22 16.57
C PHE A 146 9.26 -11.09 15.53
N GLN A 147 9.53 -9.85 15.96
CA GLN A 147 9.67 -8.71 15.03
C GLN A 147 10.82 -8.92 14.05
N GLN A 148 11.97 -9.39 14.52
CA GLN A 148 13.14 -9.65 13.67
C GLN A 148 12.82 -10.67 12.58
N ASP A 149 12.15 -11.76 12.97
CA ASP A 149 11.83 -12.87 12.05
C ASP A 149 10.79 -12.46 11.00
N ASN A 150 9.85 -11.58 11.35
CA ASN A 150 8.66 -11.31 10.51
C ASN A 150 8.63 -9.91 9.85
N SER A 151 9.49 -8.97 10.24
CA SER A 151 9.44 -7.59 9.70
C SER A 151 9.64 -7.51 8.18
N HIS A 152 10.32 -8.49 7.58
CA HIS A 152 10.57 -8.55 6.15
C HIS A 152 9.29 -8.77 5.32
N LEU A 153 8.21 -9.30 5.92
CA LEU A 153 6.95 -9.62 5.23
C LEU A 153 6.31 -8.37 4.62
N PHE A 154 6.34 -7.23 5.33
CA PHE A 154 5.85 -5.96 4.79
C PHE A 154 6.60 -5.52 3.53
N ASN A 155 7.93 -5.66 3.54
CA ASN A 155 8.76 -5.32 2.39
C ASN A 155 8.47 -6.26 1.21
N LYS A 156 8.24 -7.55 1.48
CA LYS A 156 7.88 -8.53 0.45
C LYS A 156 6.58 -8.14 -0.28
N ILE A 157 5.56 -7.67 0.44
CA ILE A 157 4.32 -7.16 -0.17
C ILE A 157 4.60 -5.94 -1.04
N ILE A 158 5.39 -4.98 -0.55
CA ILE A 158 5.73 -3.76 -1.29
C ILE A 158 6.45 -4.11 -2.61
N VAL A 159 7.41 -5.05 -2.56
CA VAL A 159 8.12 -5.53 -3.75
C VAL A 159 7.15 -6.18 -4.74
N GLN A 160 6.23 -7.03 -4.26
CA GLN A 160 5.23 -7.67 -5.14
C GLN A 160 4.30 -6.66 -5.83
N ILE A 161 3.83 -5.64 -5.10
CA ILE A 161 3.00 -4.56 -5.69
C ILE A 161 3.82 -3.76 -6.73
N ASN A 162 5.09 -3.50 -6.42
CA ASN A 162 5.95 -2.72 -7.29
C ASN A 162 6.31 -3.46 -8.60
N ASP A 163 6.61 -4.76 -8.51
CA ASP A 163 7.13 -5.58 -9.61
C ASP A 163 6.03 -6.10 -10.57
N GLU A 164 4.76 -6.04 -10.17
CA GLU A 164 3.63 -6.40 -11.04
C GLU A 164 3.51 -5.51 -12.29
N LYS A 165 3.26 -6.08 -13.47
CA LYS A 165 3.37 -5.37 -14.78
C LYS A 165 2.11 -4.59 -15.21
#